data_AF-A0A3C0UZA9-F1
#
_entry.id   AF-A0A3C0UZA9-F1
#
_cell.length_a   1.000
_cell.length_b   1.000
_cell.length_c   1.000
_cell.angle_alpha   90.00
_cell.angle_beta   90.00
_cell.angle_gamma   90.00
#
_symmetry.space_group_name_H-M   'P 1'
#
loop_
_entity.id
_entity.type
_entity.pdbx_description
1 polymer ?
#
loop_
_entity_poly.entity_id
_entity_poly.type
_entity_poly.pdbx_seq_one_letter_code
_entity_poly.pdbx_strand_id
1 'polypeptide(L)'
;MNTESTFSLKEFILQNNLTNSKIDENQCILNDDIEYPSFSINGGDIKSLIIKKGIFKSLTINSGDFSYGISIEGGTFEYLQFTGLLHIGESSNKWRKRIPVIKGGIFKNFRISGCILTQDFEINGGTFENGVIITGNVSFQNTFSITGGDFKKPINISRNEIRATLIYPSFVVISNFELNHDCKVNIKGNQAIKIIIGRFAIHQLSQYISLENTSIFQLGFSSFDNQSSNIFSIKNCNVSNISLSHFNNHGKITFNNISPIEQNVFNNIKFGNFSRRSGNTSEPIEQKFSNMLSPSKSITISHSNVGNLDFISCKLENYKLFINSSKLLNIFYTNTTFPEKIEVSASNNLSQDEILFKLKDIYEQLQTVSSKQGDKNNSINWQAKSQECYEKILSYKNLDWWMLKANKLSNNYRRNWLQGVFFTIISALVFYIPLVLCSDGNFNICVTPSQCNTLESLSYFFKTHFSNFFEFLNPAHKVDFLKIEIQDNLKPLSGFFDFFGRLFIGFGIYQTIQAFRKLGKGGD
;
A
#
# COMPACT_ATOMS: atom_id res chain seq x y z
N MET A 1 -17.73 35.64 40.80
CA MET A 1 -18.94 36.20 40.16
C MET A 1 -18.50 36.91 38.88
N ASN A 2 -18.47 36.20 37.75
CA ASN A 2 -18.44 36.81 36.42
C ASN A 2 -19.85 36.63 35.88
N THR A 3 -20.62 37.71 35.82
CA THR A 3 -21.91 37.71 35.15
C THR A 3 -21.64 37.67 33.65
N GLU A 4 -21.79 36.50 33.02
CA GLU A 4 -21.94 36.40 31.57
C GLU A 4 -23.24 37.09 31.20
N SER A 5 -23.15 38.36 30.82
CA SER A 5 -24.29 39.09 30.27
C SER A 5 -24.53 38.57 28.85
N THR A 6 -25.58 37.77 28.69
CA THR A 6 -26.11 37.34 27.40
C THR A 6 -26.74 38.54 26.71
N PHE A 7 -25.99 39.21 25.86
CA PHE A 7 -26.51 40.25 24.99
C PHE A 7 -26.96 39.63 23.67
N SER A 8 -28.09 40.10 23.12
CA SER A 8 -28.27 39.96 21.67
C SER A 8 -27.15 40.73 20.96
N LEU A 9 -26.67 40.24 19.83
CA LEU A 9 -25.58 40.88 19.06
C LEU A 9 -25.86 42.38 18.81
N LYS A 10 -27.15 42.72 18.65
CA LYS A 10 -27.64 44.09 18.49
C LYS A 10 -27.49 44.93 19.76
N GLU A 11 -27.84 44.40 20.94
CA GLU A 11 -27.63 45.07 22.24
C GLU A 11 -26.16 45.24 22.58
N PHE A 12 -25.34 44.24 22.28
CA PHE A 12 -23.89 44.32 22.51
C PHE A 12 -23.24 45.44 21.67
N ILE A 13 -23.62 45.54 20.40
CA ILE A 13 -23.08 46.56 19.50
C ILE A 13 -23.61 47.96 19.86
N LEU A 14 -24.90 48.07 20.22
CA LEU A 14 -25.51 49.33 20.66
C LEU A 14 -24.92 49.84 21.98
N GLN A 15 -24.63 48.96 22.94
CA GLN A 15 -24.05 49.36 24.22
C GLN A 15 -22.58 49.80 24.11
N ASN A 16 -21.83 49.27 23.14
CA ASN A 16 -20.39 49.53 23.02
C ASN A 16 -20.03 50.63 22.01
N ASN A 17 -21.01 51.34 21.42
CA ASN A 17 -20.78 52.45 20.48
C ASN A 17 -19.76 52.09 19.36
N LEU A 18 -19.88 50.91 18.76
CA LEU A 18 -18.98 50.45 17.69
C LEU A 18 -19.27 51.18 16.38
N THR A 19 -18.69 52.38 16.22
CA THR A 19 -18.97 53.36 15.14
C THR A 19 -18.62 52.88 13.73
N ASN A 20 -17.84 51.79 13.57
CA ASN A 20 -17.45 51.23 12.28
C ASN A 20 -18.14 49.89 11.93
N SER A 21 -19.04 49.40 12.80
CA SER A 21 -19.84 48.21 12.53
C SER A 21 -21.11 48.59 11.76
N LYS A 22 -21.32 48.02 10.57
CA LYS A 22 -22.53 48.27 9.77
C LYS A 22 -23.52 47.16 10.06
N ILE A 23 -24.52 47.45 10.87
CA ILE A 23 -25.69 46.58 11.04
C ILE A 23 -26.74 47.07 10.04
N ASP A 24 -26.91 46.31 8.96
CA ASP A 24 -28.19 46.28 8.26
C ASP A 24 -29.09 45.30 9.02
N GLU A 25 -30.42 45.45 9.02
CA GLU A 25 -31.36 44.56 9.73
C GLU A 25 -31.18 43.07 9.40
N ASN A 26 -30.37 42.79 8.38
CA ASN A 26 -30.13 41.48 7.79
C ASN A 26 -28.65 41.04 7.81
N GLN A 27 -27.68 41.88 8.19
CA GLN A 27 -26.25 41.49 8.14
C GLN A 27 -25.46 42.11 9.29
N CYS A 28 -24.68 41.29 10.00
CA CYS A 28 -23.68 41.74 10.95
C CYS A 28 -22.28 41.64 10.34
N ILE A 29 -21.60 42.77 10.18
CA ILE A 29 -20.23 42.85 9.68
C ILE A 29 -19.32 43.46 10.75
N LEU A 30 -18.37 42.68 11.26
CA LEU A 30 -17.30 43.11 12.17
C LEU A 30 -16.02 43.35 11.36
N ASN A 31 -15.55 44.59 11.25
CA ASN A 31 -14.45 44.97 10.36
C ASN A 31 -13.52 46.04 10.97
N ASP A 32 -13.47 46.13 12.29
CA ASP A 32 -12.60 47.01 13.03
C ASP A 32 -11.52 46.22 13.77
N ASP A 33 -10.44 46.89 14.14
CA ASP A 33 -9.30 46.30 14.85
C ASP A 33 -9.45 46.49 16.38
N ILE A 34 -10.69 46.36 16.89
CA ILE A 34 -11.04 46.57 18.30
C ILE A 34 -10.94 45.25 19.08
N GLU A 35 -10.67 45.36 20.39
CA GLU A 35 -10.76 44.23 21.32
C GLU A 35 -12.22 44.00 21.77
N TYR A 36 -12.72 42.82 21.45
CA TYR A 36 -14.05 42.35 21.82
C TYR A 36 -13.96 41.50 23.09
N PRO A 37 -14.69 41.88 24.17
CA PRO A 37 -14.85 41.01 25.34
C PRO A 37 -15.55 39.70 24.95
N SER A 38 -15.63 38.78 25.91
CA SER A 38 -16.32 37.49 25.71
C SER A 38 -17.81 37.71 25.45
N PHE A 39 -18.34 37.20 24.33
CA PHE A 39 -19.78 37.22 24.05
C PHE A 39 -20.25 35.94 23.35
N SER A 40 -21.56 35.70 23.44
CA SER A 40 -22.23 34.55 22.82
C SER A 40 -23.37 35.00 21.93
N ILE A 41 -23.55 34.30 20.81
CA ILE A 41 -24.70 34.44 19.91
C ILE A 41 -25.64 33.27 20.23
N ASN A 42 -26.74 33.59 20.92
CA ASN A 42 -27.73 32.63 21.40
C ASN A 42 -29.05 32.80 20.64
N GLY A 43 -29.17 32.17 19.47
CA GLY A 43 -30.38 32.20 18.67
C GLY A 43 -30.60 33.52 17.92
N GLY A 44 -31.73 33.58 17.19
CA GLY A 44 -32.15 34.72 16.38
C GLY A 44 -32.01 34.51 14.86
N ASP A 45 -32.81 35.26 14.10
CA ASP A 45 -32.80 35.27 12.63
C ASP A 45 -31.72 36.24 12.11
N ILE A 46 -30.45 35.86 12.26
CA ILE A 46 -29.33 36.66 11.74
C ILE A 46 -29.04 36.17 10.33
N LYS A 47 -29.56 36.84 9.30
CA LYS A 47 -29.34 36.36 7.93
C LYS A 47 -27.85 36.20 7.57
N SER A 48 -26.91 37.04 8.04
CA SER A 48 -25.47 36.76 7.83
C SER A 48 -24.55 37.32 8.92
N LEU A 49 -23.50 36.56 9.28
CA LEU A 49 -22.40 37.02 10.13
C LEU A 49 -21.09 37.03 9.33
N ILE A 50 -20.43 38.19 9.22
CA ILE A 50 -19.14 38.34 8.53
C ILE A 50 -18.13 38.99 9.47
N ILE A 51 -17.04 38.28 9.79
CA ILE A 51 -15.95 38.78 10.63
C ILE A 51 -14.72 38.96 9.75
N LYS A 52 -14.28 40.19 9.56
CA LYS A 52 -13.09 40.51 8.74
C LYS A 52 -11.86 40.79 9.59
N LYS A 53 -12.03 41.40 10.76
CA LYS A 53 -10.98 41.88 11.66
C LYS A 53 -11.48 41.88 13.13
N GLY A 54 -10.57 42.15 14.07
CA GLY A 54 -10.86 42.27 15.50
C GLY A 54 -10.04 41.31 16.36
N ILE A 55 -9.97 41.58 17.66
CA ILE A 55 -9.33 40.72 18.67
C ILE A 55 -10.42 40.20 19.61
N PHE A 56 -10.69 38.91 19.60
CA PHE A 56 -11.80 38.28 20.31
C PHE A 56 -11.28 37.42 21.47
N LYS A 57 -11.63 37.80 22.70
CA LYS A 57 -11.30 36.98 23.87
C LYS A 57 -12.06 35.65 23.87
N SER A 58 -13.37 35.69 23.60
CA SER A 58 -14.18 34.49 23.38
C SER A 58 -15.39 34.81 22.52
N LEU A 59 -15.61 34.05 21.45
CA LEU A 59 -16.80 34.09 20.62
C LEU A 59 -17.45 32.71 20.60
N THR A 60 -18.67 32.60 21.12
CA THR A 60 -19.44 31.35 21.08
C THR A 60 -20.71 31.53 20.26
N ILE A 61 -20.94 30.65 19.29
CA ILE A 61 -22.13 30.62 18.44
C ILE A 61 -22.94 29.38 18.84
N ASN A 62 -23.96 29.56 19.68
CA ASN A 62 -24.69 28.48 20.38
C ASN A 62 -25.91 27.95 19.63
N SER A 63 -26.59 28.80 18.86
CA SER A 63 -27.74 28.43 18.01
C SER A 63 -28.12 29.62 17.14
N GLY A 64 -28.86 29.40 16.06
CA GLY A 64 -29.37 30.47 15.20
C GLY A 64 -29.70 29.99 13.79
N ASP A 65 -30.49 30.79 13.09
CA ASP A 65 -30.74 30.64 11.65
C ASP A 65 -29.94 31.70 10.87
N PHE A 66 -28.96 31.23 10.09
CA PHE A 66 -28.04 32.03 9.31
C PHE A 66 -28.28 31.85 7.81
N SER A 67 -29.37 32.44 7.31
CA SER A 67 -29.88 32.23 5.94
C SER A 67 -28.87 32.48 4.81
N TYR A 68 -27.88 33.36 5.02
CA TYR A 68 -26.76 33.69 4.11
C TYR A 68 -25.37 33.31 4.66
N GLY A 69 -25.27 32.52 5.73
CA GLY A 69 -24.01 31.96 6.18
C GLY A 69 -23.22 32.76 7.22
N ILE A 70 -22.14 32.14 7.69
CA ILE A 70 -21.16 32.69 8.64
C ILE A 70 -19.78 32.71 7.95
N SER A 71 -19.19 33.88 7.73
CA SER A 71 -17.89 34.01 7.06
C SER A 71 -16.87 34.65 7.99
N ILE A 72 -15.79 33.94 8.32
CA ILE A 72 -14.66 34.49 9.08
C ILE A 72 -13.49 34.68 8.13
N GLU A 73 -13.25 35.92 7.71
CA GLU A 73 -12.20 36.32 6.77
C GLU A 73 -10.89 36.72 7.48
N GLY A 74 -10.94 37.09 8.77
CA GLY A 74 -9.78 37.49 9.56
C GLY A 74 -10.10 37.73 11.04
N GLY A 75 -9.14 38.30 11.78
CA GLY A 75 -9.21 38.54 13.23
C GLY A 75 -8.36 37.56 14.05
N THR A 76 -8.17 37.86 15.33
CA THR A 76 -7.46 37.01 16.31
C THR A 76 -8.44 36.53 17.36
N PHE A 77 -8.52 35.22 17.59
CA PHE A 77 -9.47 34.58 18.49
C PHE A 77 -8.72 33.80 19.55
N GLU A 78 -8.82 34.22 20.82
CA GLU A 78 -8.36 33.40 21.93
C GLU A 78 -9.23 32.15 22.08
N TYR A 79 -10.55 32.28 21.85
CA TYR A 79 -11.49 31.16 21.83
C TYR A 79 -12.64 31.40 20.84
N LEU A 80 -12.85 30.46 19.91
CA LEU A 80 -14.00 30.43 19.00
C LEU A 80 -14.69 29.07 19.10
N GLN A 81 -15.99 29.07 19.40
CA GLN A 81 -16.78 27.84 19.53
C GLN A 81 -18.08 27.90 18.74
N PHE A 82 -18.37 26.84 17.98
CA PHE A 82 -19.68 26.54 17.42
C PHE A 82 -20.34 25.43 18.23
N THR A 83 -21.56 25.64 18.70
CA THR A 83 -22.33 24.63 19.46
C THR A 83 -23.82 24.76 19.19
N GLY A 84 -24.61 23.77 19.62
CA GLY A 84 -26.07 23.70 19.50
C GLY A 84 -26.62 23.65 18.06
N LEU A 85 -27.91 23.91 17.87
CA LEU A 85 -28.56 23.77 16.57
C LEU A 85 -28.27 24.98 15.67
N LEU A 86 -27.47 24.78 14.63
CA LEU A 86 -27.06 25.82 13.69
C LEU A 86 -27.69 25.55 12.33
N HIS A 87 -28.81 26.21 12.09
CA HIS A 87 -29.37 26.31 10.75
C HIS A 87 -28.56 27.34 10.00
N ILE A 88 -27.77 26.91 9.02
CA ILE A 88 -27.04 27.83 8.17
C ILE A 88 -27.64 27.64 6.77
N GLY A 89 -27.88 28.70 6.02
CA GLY A 89 -28.33 28.67 4.61
C GLY A 89 -29.79 28.23 4.37
N GLU A 90 -30.60 29.14 3.83
CA GLU A 90 -31.93 28.76 3.29
C GLU A 90 -31.82 28.08 1.91
N SER A 91 -32.61 27.02 1.75
CA SER A 91 -32.57 26.03 0.67
C SER A 91 -33.19 26.47 -0.67
N SER A 92 -33.68 27.70 -0.84
CA SER A 92 -34.55 28.02 -1.99
C SER A 92 -33.88 28.77 -3.16
N ASN A 93 -32.82 29.56 -2.92
CA ASN A 93 -32.20 30.37 -3.98
C ASN A 93 -30.86 29.79 -4.46
N LYS A 94 -30.91 29.12 -5.62
CA LYS A 94 -29.77 28.44 -6.30
C LYS A 94 -28.53 29.31 -6.57
N TRP A 95 -28.58 30.63 -6.37
CA TRP A 95 -27.58 31.56 -6.91
C TRP A 95 -26.68 32.27 -5.90
N ARG A 96 -26.85 32.08 -4.57
CA ARG A 96 -25.99 32.72 -3.56
C ARG A 96 -25.75 31.86 -2.32
N LYS A 97 -25.37 30.58 -2.48
CA LYS A 97 -24.86 29.77 -1.37
C LYS A 97 -23.54 30.35 -0.86
N ARG A 98 -23.61 31.24 0.14
CA ARG A 98 -22.46 31.57 0.97
C ARG A 98 -22.35 30.47 2.02
N ILE A 99 -21.46 29.52 1.74
CA ILE A 99 -21.08 28.45 2.66
C ILE A 99 -20.52 29.12 3.93
N PRO A 100 -20.79 28.62 5.15
CA PRO A 100 -20.04 29.07 6.30
C PRO A 100 -18.56 28.73 6.09
N VAL A 101 -17.74 29.77 5.91
CA VAL A 101 -16.34 29.65 5.50
C VAL A 101 -15.42 30.37 6.48
N ILE A 102 -14.50 29.62 7.09
CA ILE A 102 -13.29 30.18 7.70
C ILE A 102 -12.27 30.42 6.58
N LYS A 103 -12.14 31.65 6.08
CA LYS A 103 -11.17 32.03 5.04
C LYS A 103 -9.83 32.51 5.62
N GLY A 104 -9.81 32.96 6.88
CA GLY A 104 -8.63 33.55 7.52
C GLY A 104 -8.82 33.79 9.01
N GLY A 105 -7.78 34.33 9.65
CA GLY A 105 -7.75 34.63 11.10
C GLY A 105 -6.66 33.84 11.85
N ILE A 106 -6.42 34.19 13.10
CA ILE A 106 -5.51 33.48 14.03
C ILE A 106 -6.36 32.94 15.16
N PHE A 107 -6.39 31.62 15.34
CA PHE A 107 -7.24 30.92 16.31
C PHE A 107 -6.36 30.21 17.32
N LYS A 108 -6.32 30.72 18.55
CA LYS A 108 -5.65 30.03 19.65
C LYS A 108 -6.42 28.76 20.02
N ASN A 109 -7.74 28.86 20.18
CA ASN A 109 -8.61 27.70 20.39
C ASN A 109 -9.83 27.77 19.45
N PHE A 110 -9.98 26.75 18.59
CA PHE A 110 -11.12 26.62 17.70
C PHE A 110 -11.88 25.32 18.00
N ARG A 111 -13.17 25.42 18.33
CA ARG A 111 -13.98 24.28 18.76
C ARG A 111 -15.31 24.20 18.02
N ILE A 112 -15.69 22.98 17.63
CA ILE A 112 -17.04 22.65 17.15
C ILE A 112 -17.57 21.57 18.08
N SER A 113 -18.68 21.79 18.77
CA SER A 113 -19.16 20.82 19.75
C SER A 113 -20.67 20.73 19.87
N GLY A 114 -21.24 19.53 19.89
CA GLY A 114 -22.66 19.33 20.16
C GLY A 114 -23.59 20.11 19.21
N CYS A 115 -23.20 20.23 17.94
CA CYS A 115 -23.97 20.99 16.96
C CYS A 115 -24.49 20.16 15.79
N ILE A 116 -25.63 20.57 15.24
CA ILE A 116 -26.14 20.04 13.97
C ILE A 116 -25.95 21.15 12.94
N LEU A 117 -25.11 20.90 11.94
CA LEU A 117 -24.83 21.82 10.84
C LEU A 117 -25.58 21.33 9.61
N THR A 118 -26.61 22.08 9.20
CA THR A 118 -27.52 21.69 8.11
C THR A 118 -26.96 21.95 6.71
N GLN A 119 -25.84 22.67 6.59
CA GLN A 119 -25.16 22.98 5.32
C GLN A 119 -23.69 22.60 5.33
N ASP A 120 -23.05 22.82 4.18
CA ASP A 120 -21.61 22.69 4.02
C ASP A 120 -20.90 23.59 5.04
N PHE A 121 -19.80 23.14 5.65
CA PHE A 121 -18.95 23.91 6.55
C PHE A 121 -17.51 23.78 6.08
N GLU A 122 -16.86 24.91 5.82
CA GLU A 122 -15.61 24.94 5.09
C GLU A 122 -14.53 25.74 5.83
N ILE A 123 -13.33 25.17 5.96
CA ILE A 123 -12.12 25.85 6.45
C ILE A 123 -11.12 25.96 5.29
N ASN A 124 -10.96 27.18 4.77
CA ASN A 124 -10.12 27.49 3.60
C ASN A 124 -8.85 28.28 3.95
N GLY A 125 -8.68 28.71 5.19
CA GLY A 125 -7.50 29.43 5.63
C GLY A 125 -7.51 29.73 7.12
N GLY A 126 -6.53 30.53 7.56
CA GLY A 126 -6.29 30.88 8.96
C GLY A 126 -5.14 30.11 9.61
N THR A 127 -4.73 30.54 10.79
CA THR A 127 -3.65 29.93 11.60
C THR A 127 -4.26 29.38 12.88
N PHE A 128 -4.09 28.10 13.18
CA PHE A 128 -4.70 27.42 14.33
C PHE A 128 -3.63 26.95 15.32
N GLU A 129 -3.43 27.70 16.41
CA GLU A 129 -2.34 27.43 17.37
C GLU A 129 -2.58 26.13 18.16
N ASN A 130 -3.81 25.87 18.59
CA ASN A 130 -4.17 24.61 19.25
C ASN A 130 -4.93 23.63 18.36
N GLY A 131 -4.87 23.80 17.03
CA GLY A 131 -5.60 22.97 16.08
C GLY A 131 -7.11 23.23 16.10
N VAL A 132 -7.87 22.27 15.58
CA VAL A 132 -9.34 22.31 15.55
C VAL A 132 -9.88 21.16 16.39
N ILE A 133 -10.76 21.45 17.34
CA ILE A 133 -11.32 20.47 18.25
C ILE A 133 -12.79 20.24 17.91
N ILE A 134 -13.14 19.06 17.40
CA ILE A 134 -14.53 18.66 17.13
C ILE A 134 -14.93 17.62 18.19
N THR A 135 -15.83 17.98 19.11
CA THR A 135 -16.11 17.18 20.33
C THR A 135 -17.59 17.09 20.68
N GLY A 136 -18.07 15.94 21.15
CA GLY A 136 -19.48 15.74 21.50
C GLY A 136 -20.38 15.75 20.26
N ASN A 137 -21.63 15.27 20.35
CA ASN A 137 -22.47 14.88 19.19
C ASN A 137 -22.61 15.97 18.10
N VAL A 138 -21.65 16.05 17.18
CA VAL A 138 -21.66 16.95 16.02
C VAL A 138 -22.16 16.17 14.80
N SER A 139 -23.22 16.67 14.17
CA SER A 139 -23.78 16.09 12.95
C SER A 139 -23.68 17.10 11.80
N PHE A 140 -22.83 16.81 10.82
CA PHE A 140 -22.81 17.52 9.55
C PHE A 140 -23.83 16.87 8.60
N GLN A 141 -24.93 17.56 8.30
CA GLN A 141 -25.93 17.03 7.37
C GLN A 141 -25.45 17.09 5.90
N ASN A 142 -24.55 18.03 5.59
CA ASN A 142 -23.89 18.16 4.28
C ASN A 142 -22.35 18.03 4.42
N THR A 143 -21.57 18.81 3.67
CA THR A 143 -20.11 18.66 3.56
C THR A 143 -19.37 19.33 4.72
N PHE A 144 -18.39 18.65 5.30
CA PHE A 144 -17.35 19.31 6.10
C PHE A 144 -16.04 19.24 5.32
N SER A 145 -15.48 20.39 4.97
CA SER A 145 -14.24 20.48 4.19
C SER A 145 -13.21 21.35 4.90
N ILE A 146 -11.95 20.90 4.85
CA ILE A 146 -10.80 21.70 5.24
C ILE A 146 -9.86 21.68 4.04
N THR A 147 -9.76 22.79 3.32
CA THR A 147 -8.94 22.89 2.10
C THR A 147 -7.71 23.77 2.27
N GLY A 148 -7.61 24.52 3.39
CA GLY A 148 -6.47 25.36 3.72
C GLY A 148 -6.32 25.63 5.22
N GLY A 149 -5.27 26.35 5.59
CA GLY A 149 -4.93 26.73 6.97
C GLY A 149 -3.53 26.31 7.41
N ASP A 150 -2.98 27.01 8.39
CA ASP A 150 -1.70 26.72 9.07
C ASP A 150 -1.99 26.18 10.48
N PHE A 151 -1.92 24.86 10.66
CA PHE A 151 -2.24 24.20 11.92
C PHE A 151 -0.96 23.91 12.72
N LYS A 152 -0.78 24.55 13.87
CA LYS A 152 0.37 24.30 14.77
C LYS A 152 0.20 23.05 15.64
N LYS A 153 -1.03 22.58 15.80
CA LYS A 153 -1.40 21.33 16.47
C LYS A 153 -2.43 20.54 15.62
N PRO A 154 -2.54 19.20 15.80
CA PRO A 154 -3.42 18.37 15.00
C PRO A 154 -4.91 18.68 15.21
N ILE A 155 -5.72 18.31 14.22
CA ILE A 155 -7.19 18.39 14.30
C ILE A 155 -7.67 17.21 15.16
N ASN A 156 -8.26 17.50 16.31
CA ASN A 156 -8.73 16.48 17.24
C ASN A 156 -10.24 16.29 17.10
N ILE A 157 -10.67 15.11 16.65
CA ILE A 157 -12.08 14.74 16.54
C ILE A 157 -12.38 13.60 17.50
N SER A 158 -13.04 13.90 18.62
CA SER A 158 -13.30 12.91 19.68
C SER A 158 -14.79 12.76 20.00
N ARG A 159 -15.21 11.52 20.33
CA ARG A 159 -16.56 11.10 20.75
C ARG A 159 -17.70 11.23 19.73
N ASN A 160 -17.44 11.25 18.41
CA ASN A 160 -18.50 11.38 17.40
C ASN A 160 -18.63 10.19 16.45
N GLU A 161 -19.86 9.73 16.23
CA GLU A 161 -20.23 9.21 14.91
C GLU A 161 -20.22 10.40 13.94
N ILE A 162 -19.09 10.66 13.27
CA ILE A 162 -19.11 11.55 12.11
C ILE A 162 -19.88 10.80 11.00
N ARG A 163 -21.20 10.97 10.96
CA ARG A 163 -22.02 10.59 9.80
C ARG A 163 -21.91 11.68 8.75
N ALA A 164 -20.74 11.83 8.14
CA ALA A 164 -20.60 12.65 6.94
C ALA A 164 -21.29 11.92 5.78
N THR A 165 -22.59 12.17 5.59
CA THR A 165 -23.31 11.68 4.42
C THR A 165 -23.09 12.69 3.31
N LEU A 166 -22.01 12.52 2.56
CA LEU A 166 -21.69 13.40 1.45
C LEU A 166 -22.58 13.02 0.25
N ILE A 167 -23.34 13.99 -0.26
CA ILE A 167 -24.18 13.83 -1.44
C ILE A 167 -23.67 14.86 -2.45
N TYR A 168 -23.19 14.40 -3.61
CA TYR A 168 -22.58 15.15 -4.75
C TYR A 168 -21.04 15.26 -4.76
N PRO A 169 -20.41 15.36 -5.96
CA PRO A 169 -19.02 14.96 -6.18
C PRO A 169 -18.08 16.06 -5.68
N SER A 170 -17.83 16.05 -4.38
CA SER A 170 -16.91 16.95 -3.70
C SER A 170 -15.77 16.12 -3.13
N PHE A 171 -14.54 16.42 -3.55
CA PHE A 171 -13.34 15.82 -2.99
C PHE A 171 -13.17 16.27 -1.55
N VAL A 172 -12.95 15.33 -0.62
CA VAL A 172 -12.49 15.68 0.72
C VAL A 172 -10.99 15.38 0.75
N VAL A 173 -10.17 16.43 0.71
CA VAL A 173 -8.73 16.31 0.91
C VAL A 173 -8.47 16.46 2.40
N ILE A 174 -8.11 15.38 3.08
CA ILE A 174 -7.65 15.45 4.47
C ILE A 174 -6.14 15.26 4.44
N SER A 175 -5.39 16.34 4.50
CA SER A 175 -3.93 16.30 4.64
C SER A 175 -3.54 16.36 6.11
N ASN A 176 -2.51 15.61 6.51
CA ASN A 176 -1.95 15.59 7.87
C ASN A 176 -2.99 15.27 8.97
N PHE A 177 -3.73 14.18 8.77
CA PHE A 177 -4.66 13.69 9.78
C PHE A 177 -3.93 12.79 10.77
N GLU A 178 -3.81 13.26 12.01
CA GLU A 178 -3.24 12.52 13.14
C GLU A 178 -4.34 12.18 14.14
N LEU A 179 -4.48 10.89 14.46
CA LEU A 179 -5.39 10.41 15.49
C LEU A 179 -4.65 10.14 16.79
N ASN A 180 -5.11 10.77 17.87
CA ASN A 180 -4.62 10.57 19.24
C ASN A 180 -5.78 10.11 20.14
N HIS A 181 -5.57 9.00 20.86
CA HIS A 181 -6.40 8.39 21.93
C HIS A 181 -7.93 8.26 21.70
N ASP A 182 -8.46 7.05 21.92
CA ASP A 182 -9.91 6.77 22.05
C ASP A 182 -10.83 7.30 20.93
N CYS A 183 -10.38 7.20 19.67
CA CYS A 183 -11.16 7.65 18.51
C CYS A 183 -11.67 6.46 17.68
N LYS A 184 -13.00 6.33 17.57
CA LYS A 184 -13.64 5.48 16.56
C LYS A 184 -13.84 6.30 15.29
N VAL A 185 -13.05 6.02 14.25
CA VAL A 185 -13.13 6.72 12.97
C VAL A 185 -13.75 5.80 11.92
N ASN A 186 -14.92 6.19 11.44
CA ASN A 186 -15.63 5.50 10.37
C ASN A 186 -15.78 6.46 9.20
N ILE A 187 -14.96 6.28 8.17
CA ILE A 187 -15.01 7.09 6.95
C ILE A 187 -15.62 6.22 5.87
N LYS A 188 -16.87 6.49 5.51
CA LYS A 188 -17.58 5.82 4.42
C LYS A 188 -17.79 6.77 3.25
N GLY A 189 -17.20 6.45 2.11
CA GLY A 189 -17.58 7.05 0.85
C GLY A 189 -18.87 6.41 0.32
N ASN A 190 -19.80 7.21 -0.18
CA ASN A 190 -20.77 6.73 -1.16
C ASN A 190 -20.11 6.75 -2.56
N GLN A 191 -20.72 6.09 -3.56
CA GLN A 191 -20.12 5.76 -4.87
C GLN A 191 -19.47 6.90 -5.70
N ALA A 192 -19.50 8.16 -5.24
CA ALA A 192 -18.89 9.32 -5.90
C ALA A 192 -17.88 10.12 -5.06
N ILE A 193 -17.61 9.75 -3.79
CA ILE A 193 -16.75 10.57 -2.92
C ILE A 193 -15.32 10.03 -2.88
N LYS A 194 -14.42 10.77 -3.54
CA LYS A 194 -12.99 10.52 -3.52
C LYS A 194 -12.35 11.25 -2.33
N ILE A 195 -12.23 10.58 -1.19
CA ILE A 195 -11.53 11.12 -0.01
C ILE A 195 -10.03 10.91 -0.18
N ILE A 196 -9.33 11.97 -0.59
CA ILE A 196 -7.88 11.96 -0.76
C ILE A 196 -7.25 12.27 0.60
N ILE A 197 -6.92 11.22 1.34
CA ILE A 197 -6.10 11.39 2.53
C ILE A 197 -4.65 11.55 2.08
N GLY A 198 -4.09 12.74 2.28
CA GLY A 198 -2.72 13.07 1.85
C GLY A 198 -1.68 12.37 2.71
N ARG A 199 -1.86 12.36 4.03
CA ARG A 199 -1.09 11.56 4.98
C ARG A 199 -1.99 11.22 6.16
N PHE A 200 -2.31 9.95 6.30
CA PHE A 200 -2.92 9.40 7.51
C PHE A 200 -1.78 8.92 8.40
N ALA A 201 -1.68 9.40 9.63
CA ALA A 201 -0.72 8.91 10.62
C ALA A 201 -1.48 8.60 11.91
N ILE A 202 -1.15 7.46 12.51
CA ILE A 202 -1.82 7.00 13.72
C ILE A 202 -0.71 6.77 14.74
N HIS A 203 -0.81 7.39 15.91
CA HIS A 203 0.21 7.25 16.95
C HIS A 203 -0.26 6.37 18.11
N GLN A 204 -1.52 6.50 18.56
CA GLN A 204 -2.09 5.67 19.63
C GLN A 204 -3.61 5.58 19.48
N LEU A 205 -4.17 4.35 19.53
CA LEU A 205 -5.61 4.12 19.40
C LEU A 205 -6.13 3.08 20.37
N SER A 206 -7.40 3.24 20.72
CA SER A 206 -8.23 2.19 21.26
C SER A 206 -9.39 1.90 20.28
N GLN A 207 -9.42 0.64 19.84
CA GLN A 207 -10.60 -0.15 19.44
C GLN A 207 -10.93 -0.29 17.94
N TYR A 208 -11.22 0.75 17.13
CA TYR A 208 -11.71 0.48 15.75
C TYR A 208 -11.57 1.62 14.72
N ILE A 209 -10.96 1.34 13.57
CA ILE A 209 -10.97 2.22 12.38
C ILE A 209 -11.50 1.48 11.15
N SER A 210 -12.44 2.10 10.43
CA SER A 210 -12.93 1.59 9.16
C SER A 210 -12.93 2.65 8.07
N LEU A 211 -12.30 2.33 6.94
CA LEU A 211 -12.32 3.10 5.70
C LEU A 211 -13.05 2.26 4.65
N GLU A 212 -14.16 2.75 4.11
CA GLU A 212 -14.95 2.00 3.10
C GLU A 212 -15.24 2.88 1.88
N ASN A 213 -15.03 2.34 0.67
CA ASN A 213 -15.31 2.99 -0.63
C ASN A 213 -14.61 4.35 -0.81
N THR A 214 -13.35 4.47 -0.42
CA THR A 214 -12.57 5.73 -0.51
C THR A 214 -11.35 5.60 -1.44
N SER A 215 -10.85 6.72 -1.97
CA SER A 215 -9.60 6.72 -2.77
C SER A 215 -8.46 7.41 -2.04
N ILE A 216 -7.57 6.64 -1.45
CA ILE A 216 -6.51 7.11 -0.55
C ILE A 216 -5.21 7.27 -1.34
N PHE A 217 -4.68 8.50 -1.43
CA PHE A 217 -3.40 8.70 -2.11
C PHE A 217 -2.25 8.04 -1.35
N GLN A 218 -2.13 8.30 -0.06
CA GLN A 218 -1.12 7.67 0.78
C GLN A 218 -1.71 7.28 2.13
N LEU A 219 -1.67 5.97 2.41
CA LEU A 219 -1.99 5.39 3.69
C LEU A 219 -0.67 5.07 4.42
N GLY A 220 -0.41 5.78 5.52
CA GLY A 220 0.81 5.60 6.32
C GLY A 220 0.50 5.07 7.72
N PHE A 221 1.35 4.18 8.22
CA PHE A 221 1.43 3.85 9.63
C PHE A 221 2.90 4.02 10.02
N SER A 222 3.21 5.02 10.84
CA SER A 222 4.59 5.36 11.21
C SER A 222 4.75 5.44 12.72
N SER A 223 5.71 4.70 13.28
CA SER A 223 5.98 4.65 14.72
C SER A 223 4.73 4.31 15.53
N PHE A 224 4.00 3.30 15.09
CA PHE A 224 2.70 2.92 15.63
C PHE A 224 2.75 1.50 16.20
N ASP A 225 2.35 1.36 17.46
CA ASP A 225 2.21 0.07 18.13
C ASP A 225 0.74 -0.29 18.26
N ASN A 226 0.29 -1.17 17.37
CA ASN A 226 -1.09 -1.56 17.27
C ASN A 226 -1.45 -2.62 18.32
N GLN A 227 -2.14 -2.24 19.38
CA GLN A 227 -2.56 -3.15 20.45
C GLN A 227 -3.52 -4.26 19.94
N SER A 228 -3.56 -5.39 20.64
CA SER A 228 -4.34 -6.57 20.25
C SER A 228 -5.85 -6.33 20.12
N SER A 229 -6.40 -5.37 20.85
CA SER A 229 -7.81 -4.99 20.82
C SER A 229 -8.20 -4.13 19.61
N ASN A 230 -7.23 -3.62 18.85
CA ASN A 230 -7.48 -2.69 17.78
C ASN A 230 -7.71 -3.39 16.44
N ILE A 231 -8.77 -2.97 15.74
CA ILE A 231 -9.12 -3.48 14.41
C ILE A 231 -9.12 -2.35 13.39
N PHE A 232 -8.37 -2.52 12.30
CA PHE A 232 -8.36 -1.62 11.14
C PHE A 232 -8.94 -2.35 9.95
N SER A 233 -9.96 -1.78 9.32
CA SER A 233 -10.59 -2.39 8.17
C SER A 233 -10.71 -1.40 7.02
N ILE A 234 -10.07 -1.72 5.90
CA ILE A 234 -10.03 -0.88 4.71
C ILE A 234 -10.67 -1.68 3.59
N LYS A 235 -11.86 -1.28 3.14
CA LYS A 235 -12.68 -2.06 2.20
C LYS A 235 -13.06 -1.27 0.95
N ASN A 236 -12.95 -1.92 -0.21
CA ASN A 236 -13.32 -1.33 -1.51
C ASN A 236 -12.65 0.02 -1.76
N CYS A 237 -11.41 0.18 -1.28
CA CYS A 237 -10.67 1.43 -1.40
C CYS A 237 -9.70 1.39 -2.58
N ASN A 238 -9.55 2.54 -3.25
CA ASN A 238 -8.50 2.71 -4.25
C ASN A 238 -7.29 3.36 -3.58
N VAL A 239 -6.18 2.66 -3.41
CA VAL A 239 -5.04 3.16 -2.62
C VAL A 239 -3.81 3.32 -3.50
N SER A 240 -3.17 4.47 -3.60
CA SER A 240 -1.94 4.56 -4.42
C SER A 240 -0.72 4.04 -3.66
N ASN A 241 -0.52 4.54 -2.44
CA ASN A 241 0.64 4.22 -1.63
C ASN A 241 0.23 3.68 -0.26
N ILE A 242 0.82 2.56 0.13
CA ILE A 242 0.72 2.01 1.48
C ILE A 242 2.12 2.06 2.09
N SER A 243 2.29 2.66 3.25
CA SER A 243 3.58 2.77 3.94
C SER A 243 3.44 2.33 5.39
N LEU A 244 4.20 1.31 5.79
CA LEU A 244 4.34 0.82 7.15
C LEU A 244 5.79 1.06 7.57
N SER A 245 6.04 1.95 8.53
CA SER A 245 7.39 2.27 9.01
C SER A 245 7.46 2.26 10.53
N HIS A 246 8.42 1.53 11.11
CA HIS A 246 8.50 1.36 12.57
C HIS A 246 7.15 0.94 13.18
N PHE A 247 6.43 0.08 12.46
CA PHE A 247 5.06 -0.33 12.79
C PHE A 247 5.08 -1.71 13.42
N ASN A 248 4.47 -1.86 14.59
CA ASN A 248 4.35 -3.13 15.29
C ASN A 248 2.87 -3.49 15.45
N ASN A 249 2.46 -4.65 14.93
CA ASN A 249 1.05 -5.04 14.91
C ASN A 249 0.76 -6.23 15.82
N HIS A 250 0.10 -5.96 16.94
CA HIS A 250 -0.50 -6.98 17.80
C HIS A 250 -2.00 -7.14 17.54
N GLY A 251 -2.66 -6.13 16.95
CA GLY A 251 -4.08 -6.14 16.56
C GLY A 251 -4.34 -6.81 15.21
N LYS A 252 -5.46 -6.41 14.57
CA LYS A 252 -5.86 -6.93 13.26
C LYS A 252 -5.99 -5.78 12.24
N ILE A 253 -5.31 -5.91 11.09
CA ILE A 253 -5.47 -5.00 9.95
C ILE A 253 -5.97 -5.81 8.76
N THR A 254 -7.07 -5.38 8.14
CA THR A 254 -7.65 -6.04 6.97
C THR A 254 -7.80 -5.06 5.82
N PHE A 255 -7.14 -5.37 4.71
CA PHE A 255 -7.32 -4.78 3.40
C PHE A 255 -8.23 -5.69 2.59
N ASN A 256 -9.40 -5.20 2.18
CA ASN A 256 -10.37 -5.96 1.40
C ASN A 256 -10.71 -5.22 0.10
N ASN A 257 -10.57 -5.89 -1.04
CA ASN A 257 -10.87 -5.34 -2.36
C ASN A 257 -10.16 -4.00 -2.62
N ILE A 258 -8.85 -3.97 -2.35
CA ILE A 258 -8.01 -2.80 -2.65
C ILE A 258 -7.59 -2.82 -4.11
N SER A 259 -7.73 -1.67 -4.77
CA SER A 259 -7.27 -1.49 -6.14
C SER A 259 -6.39 -0.25 -6.28
N PRO A 260 -5.51 -0.18 -7.30
CA PRO A 260 -4.71 1.02 -7.52
C PRO A 260 -5.58 2.18 -7.99
N ILE A 261 -5.24 3.41 -7.57
CA ILE A 261 -5.89 4.60 -8.12
C ILE A 261 -5.54 4.72 -9.61
N GLU A 262 -6.56 4.83 -10.47
CA GLU A 262 -6.38 5.13 -11.89
C GLU A 262 -5.91 6.59 -12.08
N GLN A 263 -4.92 6.81 -12.96
CA GLN A 263 -4.36 8.16 -13.21
C GLN A 263 -5.41 9.18 -13.63
N ASN A 264 -6.44 8.73 -14.36
CA ASN A 264 -7.53 9.57 -14.86
C ASN A 264 -8.30 10.28 -13.73
N VAL A 265 -8.30 9.72 -12.53
CA VAL A 265 -9.03 10.31 -11.40
C VAL A 265 -8.33 11.56 -10.84
N PHE A 266 -7.08 11.85 -11.20
CA PHE A 266 -6.40 13.09 -10.81
C PHE A 266 -6.49 14.18 -11.89
N ASN A 267 -6.51 13.80 -13.16
CA ASN A 267 -6.60 14.75 -14.29
C ASN A 267 -7.88 15.59 -14.26
N ASN A 268 -8.94 15.08 -13.62
CA ASN A 268 -10.22 15.78 -13.49
C ASN A 268 -10.31 16.70 -12.26
N ILE A 269 -9.29 16.73 -11.40
CA ILE A 269 -9.25 17.66 -10.26
C ILE A 269 -8.77 19.01 -10.78
N LYS A 270 -9.72 19.86 -11.17
CA LYS A 270 -9.44 21.27 -11.44
C LYS A 270 -9.28 21.97 -10.09
N PHE A 271 -8.05 22.27 -9.70
CA PHE A 271 -7.82 23.22 -8.63
C PHE A 271 -8.34 24.58 -9.12
N GLY A 272 -9.20 25.23 -8.34
CA GLY A 272 -9.61 26.59 -8.66
C GLY A 272 -8.37 27.48 -8.66
N ASN A 273 -8.26 28.41 -9.63
CA ASN A 273 -7.17 29.37 -9.73
C ASN A 273 -6.95 30.08 -8.38
N PHE A 274 -6.01 29.59 -7.56
CA PHE A 274 -5.58 30.26 -6.35
C PHE A 274 -4.69 31.44 -6.77
N SER A 275 -5.31 32.58 -7.09
CA SER A 275 -4.57 33.82 -7.35
C SER A 275 -3.99 34.34 -6.04
N ARG A 276 -2.74 33.95 -5.77
CA ARG A 276 -1.98 34.51 -4.65
C ARG A 276 -1.51 35.92 -5.05
N ARG A 277 -2.23 36.95 -4.59
CA ARG A 277 -1.68 38.33 -4.50
C ARG A 277 -0.68 38.38 -3.34
N SER A 278 0.51 37.83 -3.52
CA SER A 278 1.64 38.13 -2.61
C SER A 278 2.94 37.85 -3.33
N GLY A 279 3.83 38.83 -3.31
CA GLY A 279 4.93 39.01 -4.24
C GLY A 279 5.98 37.90 -4.28
N ASN A 280 6.48 37.69 -5.49
CA ASN A 280 7.83 37.29 -5.87
C ASN A 280 8.52 36.25 -4.98
N THR A 281 8.01 35.01 -5.03
CA THR A 281 8.78 33.76 -5.15
C THR A 281 7.85 32.59 -4.81
N SER A 282 7.18 32.03 -5.82
CA SER A 282 6.49 30.77 -5.63
C SER A 282 6.32 30.06 -6.96
N GLU A 283 6.89 28.85 -7.08
CA GLU A 283 6.33 27.86 -7.99
C GLU A 283 4.81 27.79 -7.77
N PRO A 284 4.00 27.69 -8.83
CA PRO A 284 2.56 27.55 -8.70
C PRO A 284 2.28 26.35 -7.78
N ILE A 285 1.44 26.54 -6.78
CA ILE A 285 1.03 25.50 -5.82
C ILE A 285 0.55 24.25 -6.58
N GLU A 286 -0.05 24.43 -7.75
CA GLU A 286 -0.44 23.37 -8.68
C GLU A 286 0.74 22.54 -9.21
N GLN A 287 1.88 23.16 -9.55
CA GLN A 287 3.10 22.44 -9.97
C GLN A 287 3.70 21.62 -8.80
N LYS A 288 3.72 22.21 -7.61
CA LYS A 288 4.21 21.51 -6.41
C LYS A 288 3.30 20.34 -6.01
N PHE A 289 1.98 20.52 -6.07
CA PHE A 289 1.00 19.45 -5.81
C PHE A 289 0.99 18.40 -6.91
N SER A 290 1.04 18.76 -8.20
CA SER A 290 1.08 17.78 -9.30
C SER A 290 2.35 16.93 -9.28
N ASN A 291 3.50 17.51 -8.93
CA ASN A 291 4.74 16.77 -8.70
C ASN A 291 4.64 15.83 -7.49
N MET A 292 3.97 16.24 -6.41
CA MET A 292 3.69 15.36 -5.25
C MET A 292 2.65 14.29 -5.53
N LEU A 293 1.72 14.52 -6.47
CA LEU A 293 0.57 13.66 -6.77
C LEU A 293 0.83 12.64 -7.88
N SER A 294 2.05 12.54 -8.41
CA SER A 294 2.41 11.44 -9.33
C SER A 294 2.23 10.12 -8.57
N PRO A 295 1.16 9.35 -8.82
CA PRO A 295 0.81 8.22 -7.99
C PRO A 295 1.82 7.11 -8.26
N SER A 296 2.86 7.03 -7.42
CA SER A 296 3.61 5.79 -7.32
C SER A 296 2.64 4.74 -6.78
N LYS A 297 2.54 3.61 -7.46
CA LYS A 297 1.79 2.44 -6.97
C LYS A 297 2.80 1.66 -6.14
N SER A 298 2.86 1.90 -4.84
CA SER A 298 3.86 1.25 -4.00
C SER A 298 3.35 0.83 -2.63
N ILE A 299 3.90 -0.28 -2.14
CA ILE A 299 3.72 -0.76 -0.78
C ILE A 299 5.11 -0.76 -0.16
N THR A 300 5.31 0.06 0.87
CA THR A 300 6.58 0.15 1.60
C THR A 300 6.40 -0.41 3.00
N ILE A 301 7.24 -1.36 3.41
CA ILE A 301 7.25 -1.95 4.75
C ILE A 301 8.68 -1.87 5.27
N SER A 302 8.91 -1.10 6.33
CA SER A 302 10.25 -0.79 6.83
C SER A 302 10.32 -0.86 8.35
N HIS A 303 11.33 -1.56 8.87
CA HIS A 303 11.56 -1.70 10.32
C HIS A 303 10.28 -2.10 11.10
N SER A 304 9.46 -2.98 10.52
CA SER A 304 8.10 -3.23 11.00
C SER A 304 7.85 -4.72 11.28
N ASN A 305 7.02 -5.00 12.28
CA ASN A 305 6.41 -6.29 12.50
C ASN A 305 4.93 -6.19 12.11
N VAL A 306 4.59 -6.70 10.92
CA VAL A 306 3.25 -6.47 10.36
C VAL A 306 2.15 -7.29 11.03
N GLY A 307 2.51 -8.28 11.87
CA GLY A 307 1.56 -9.06 12.66
C GLY A 307 0.43 -9.65 11.83
N ASN A 308 -0.80 -9.54 12.33
CA ASN A 308 -2.01 -10.05 11.66
C ASN A 308 -2.50 -9.03 10.62
N LEU A 309 -1.97 -9.17 9.41
CA LEU A 309 -2.27 -8.32 8.26
C LEU A 309 -2.95 -9.16 7.18
N ASP A 310 -4.20 -8.86 6.86
CA ASP A 310 -5.00 -9.61 5.90
C ASP A 310 -5.14 -8.83 4.58
N PHE A 311 -4.82 -9.45 3.44
CA PHE A 311 -5.11 -8.94 2.10
C PHE A 311 -6.13 -9.84 1.38
N ILE A 312 -7.37 -9.39 1.26
CA ILE A 312 -8.49 -10.16 0.71
C ILE A 312 -8.94 -9.53 -0.60
N SER A 313 -8.88 -10.28 -1.70
CA SER A 313 -9.31 -9.84 -3.03
C SER A 313 -8.64 -8.54 -3.53
N CYS A 314 -7.37 -8.31 -3.17
CA CYS A 314 -6.64 -7.10 -3.54
C CYS A 314 -5.91 -7.26 -4.89
N LYS A 315 -6.01 -6.26 -5.76
CA LYS A 315 -5.32 -6.22 -7.07
C LYS A 315 -3.98 -5.51 -6.95
N LEU A 316 -2.97 -6.19 -6.41
CA LEU A 316 -1.67 -5.59 -6.11
C LEU A 316 -0.59 -5.85 -7.17
N GLU A 317 -0.90 -6.55 -8.27
CA GLU A 317 0.03 -6.92 -9.35
C GLU A 317 0.89 -5.76 -9.88
N ASN A 318 0.32 -4.55 -9.96
CA ASN A 318 0.95 -3.37 -10.52
C ASN A 318 1.67 -2.48 -9.47
N TYR A 319 1.75 -2.93 -8.22
CA TYR A 319 2.47 -2.21 -7.17
C TYR A 319 3.95 -2.59 -7.18
N LYS A 320 4.79 -1.66 -6.77
CA LYS A 320 6.16 -1.95 -6.33
C LYS A 320 6.15 -2.26 -4.84
N LEU A 321 6.66 -3.41 -4.45
CA LEU A 321 6.74 -3.79 -3.03
C LEU A 321 8.17 -3.55 -2.52
N PHE A 322 8.31 -2.58 -1.62
CA PHE A 322 9.56 -2.24 -0.94
C PHE A 322 9.55 -2.80 0.47
N ILE A 323 10.45 -3.73 0.79
CA ILE A 323 10.54 -4.29 2.14
C ILE A 323 11.96 -4.10 2.68
N ASN A 324 12.09 -3.58 3.90
CA ASN A 324 13.36 -3.45 4.58
C ASN A 324 13.23 -3.81 6.06
N SER A 325 14.12 -4.68 6.56
CA SER A 325 14.24 -5.06 7.97
C SER A 325 12.90 -5.31 8.68
N SER A 326 12.01 -6.10 8.07
CA SER A 326 10.64 -6.29 8.54
C SER A 326 10.24 -7.76 8.64
N LYS A 327 9.32 -8.06 9.56
CA LYS A 327 8.77 -9.40 9.80
C LYS A 327 7.38 -9.52 9.17
N LEU A 328 7.19 -10.53 8.33
CA LEU A 328 6.01 -10.77 7.48
C LEU A 328 5.29 -12.11 7.77
N LEU A 329 5.72 -12.87 8.78
CA LEU A 329 5.34 -14.28 9.00
C LEU A 329 3.86 -14.57 9.29
N ASN A 330 3.08 -13.54 9.63
CA ASN A 330 1.68 -13.66 10.05
C ASN A 330 0.71 -12.93 9.10
N ILE A 331 1.16 -12.63 7.88
CA ILE A 331 0.28 -12.10 6.83
C ILE A 331 -0.70 -13.20 6.38
N PHE A 332 -1.96 -12.83 6.16
CA PHE A 332 -2.95 -13.66 5.48
C PHE A 332 -3.28 -13.04 4.12
N TYR A 333 -3.44 -13.85 3.07
CA TYR A 333 -3.94 -13.32 1.80
C TYR A 333 -4.79 -14.34 1.03
N THR A 334 -5.86 -13.87 0.40
CA THR A 334 -6.73 -14.71 -0.45
C THR A 334 -7.19 -13.92 -1.65
N ASN A 335 -7.26 -14.56 -2.83
CA ASN A 335 -7.63 -13.90 -4.09
C ASN A 335 -6.84 -12.60 -4.38
N THR A 336 -5.63 -12.49 -3.82
CA THR A 336 -4.77 -11.32 -3.95
C THR A 336 -3.57 -11.67 -4.82
N THR A 337 -3.33 -10.88 -5.86
CA THR A 337 -2.13 -11.02 -6.70
C THR A 337 -1.05 -10.10 -6.17
N PHE A 338 0.02 -10.66 -5.61
CA PHE A 338 1.18 -9.87 -5.17
C PHE A 338 2.02 -9.39 -6.36
N PRO A 339 2.75 -8.26 -6.21
CA PRO A 339 3.77 -7.83 -7.15
C PRO A 339 4.77 -8.94 -7.51
N GLU A 340 5.12 -9.03 -8.79
CA GLU A 340 6.12 -10.00 -9.24
C GLU A 340 7.52 -9.65 -8.74
N LYS A 341 7.82 -8.35 -8.70
CA LYS A 341 9.12 -7.78 -8.28
C LYS A 341 9.02 -7.19 -6.89
N ILE A 342 9.82 -7.74 -5.98
CA ILE A 342 10.05 -7.19 -4.65
C ILE A 342 11.40 -6.51 -4.68
N GLU A 343 11.44 -5.25 -4.23
CA GLU A 343 12.64 -4.45 -4.11
C GLU A 343 12.94 -4.26 -2.62
N VAL A 344 14.22 -4.21 -2.27
CA VAL A 344 14.64 -3.78 -0.93
C VAL A 344 14.91 -2.30 -1.02
N SER A 345 14.29 -1.51 -0.14
CA SER A 345 14.61 -0.08 -0.04
C SER A 345 16.05 0.06 0.45
N ALA A 346 16.98 0.22 -0.50
CA ALA A 346 18.39 0.36 -0.22
C ALA A 346 18.65 1.77 0.31
N SER A 347 19.32 1.87 1.46
CA SER A 347 20.13 3.04 1.74
C SER A 347 21.27 3.07 0.73
N ASN A 348 21.76 4.26 0.36
CA ASN A 348 22.74 4.46 -0.74
C ASN A 348 24.08 3.70 -0.60
N ASN A 349 24.30 2.91 0.45
CA ASN A 349 25.57 2.27 0.79
C ASN A 349 25.51 0.74 0.90
N LEU A 350 24.39 0.07 0.59
CA LEU A 350 24.33 -1.40 0.67
C LEU A 350 25.02 -2.06 -0.54
N SER A 351 25.82 -3.07 -0.27
CA SER A 351 26.39 -3.94 -1.29
C SER A 351 25.31 -4.80 -1.94
N GLN A 352 25.56 -5.27 -3.17
CA GLN A 352 24.61 -6.14 -3.88
C GLN A 352 24.34 -7.45 -3.12
N ASP A 353 25.35 -8.01 -2.46
CA ASP A 353 25.21 -9.26 -1.70
C ASP A 353 24.30 -9.07 -0.47
N GLU A 354 24.38 -7.93 0.21
CA GLU A 354 23.48 -7.59 1.32
C GLU A 354 22.03 -7.43 0.84
N ILE A 355 21.82 -6.81 -0.33
CA ILE A 355 20.48 -6.68 -0.94
C ILE A 355 19.92 -8.08 -1.25
N LEU A 356 20.73 -8.96 -1.84
CA LEU A 356 20.34 -10.34 -2.15
C LEU A 356 20.03 -11.15 -0.90
N PHE A 357 20.81 -10.99 0.18
CA PHE A 357 20.57 -11.66 1.45
C PHE A 357 19.22 -11.23 2.07
N LYS A 358 18.95 -9.92 2.08
CA LYS A 358 17.65 -9.40 2.54
C LYS A 358 16.49 -9.91 1.68
N LEU A 359 16.64 -9.96 0.35
CA LEU A 359 15.62 -10.52 -0.54
C LEU A 359 15.37 -12.01 -0.28
N LYS A 360 16.42 -12.80 -0.05
CA LYS A 360 16.32 -14.21 0.32
C LYS A 360 15.46 -14.39 1.56
N ASP A 361 15.74 -13.65 2.63
CA ASP A 361 14.99 -13.70 3.88
C ASP A 361 13.52 -13.32 3.69
N ILE A 362 13.23 -12.29 2.87
CA ILE A 362 11.86 -11.90 2.53
C ILE A 362 11.12 -13.04 1.81
N TYR A 363 11.75 -13.67 0.82
CA TYR A 363 11.15 -14.78 0.08
C TYR A 363 10.92 -16.02 0.97
N GLU A 364 11.80 -16.32 1.92
CA GLU A 364 11.59 -17.40 2.90
C GLU A 364 10.41 -17.13 3.83
N GLN A 365 10.24 -15.87 4.27
CA GLN A 365 9.07 -15.47 5.05
C GLN A 365 7.78 -15.63 4.23
N LEU A 366 7.76 -15.17 2.97
CA LEU A 366 6.60 -15.32 2.08
C LEU A 366 6.30 -16.79 1.73
N GLN A 367 7.32 -17.62 1.55
CA GLN A 367 7.18 -19.06 1.39
C GLN A 367 6.48 -19.68 2.60
N THR A 368 6.93 -19.32 3.81
CA THR A 368 6.36 -19.81 5.07
C THR A 368 4.91 -19.39 5.21
N VAL A 369 4.59 -18.12 4.90
CA VAL A 369 3.23 -17.59 4.87
C VAL A 369 2.34 -18.38 3.92
N SER A 370 2.78 -18.58 2.68
CA SER A 370 2.02 -19.31 1.64
C SER A 370 1.78 -20.76 2.05
N SER A 371 2.80 -21.41 2.63
CA SER A 371 2.72 -22.80 3.10
C SER A 371 1.68 -22.96 4.22
N LYS A 372 1.68 -22.05 5.21
CA LYS A 372 0.70 -22.04 6.31
C LYS A 372 -0.74 -21.88 5.82
N GLN A 373 -0.94 -21.19 4.69
CA GLN A 373 -2.25 -20.97 4.08
C GLN A 373 -2.69 -22.11 3.14
N GLY A 374 -1.85 -23.12 2.93
CA GLY A 374 -2.12 -24.20 1.98
C GLY A 374 -1.90 -23.82 0.51
N ASP A 375 -1.40 -22.62 0.21
CA ASP A 375 -1.08 -22.16 -1.14
C ASP A 375 0.29 -22.69 -1.60
N LYS A 376 0.28 -23.97 -2.00
CA LYS A 376 1.48 -24.71 -2.41
C LYS A 376 2.15 -24.11 -3.64
N ASN A 377 1.38 -23.59 -4.58
CA ASN A 377 1.92 -23.05 -5.82
C ASN A 377 2.74 -21.79 -5.57
N ASN A 378 2.20 -20.85 -4.79
CA ASN A 378 2.96 -19.65 -4.42
C ASN A 378 4.11 -19.97 -3.49
N SER A 379 3.94 -20.89 -2.53
CA SER A 379 5.03 -21.31 -1.64
C SER A 379 6.26 -21.80 -2.44
N ILE A 380 6.06 -22.61 -3.48
CA ILE A 380 7.15 -23.13 -4.32
C ILE A 380 7.76 -22.03 -5.20
N ASN A 381 6.94 -21.11 -5.71
CA ASN A 381 7.45 -19.96 -6.46
C ASN A 381 8.35 -19.07 -5.58
N TRP A 382 7.95 -18.81 -4.33
CA TRP A 382 8.77 -18.05 -3.38
C TRP A 382 10.03 -18.81 -2.98
N GLN A 383 9.93 -20.13 -2.78
CA GLN A 383 11.10 -20.97 -2.54
C GLN A 383 12.11 -20.86 -3.69
N ALA A 384 11.66 -20.96 -4.93
CA ALA A 384 12.54 -20.85 -6.10
C ALA A 384 13.23 -19.48 -6.16
N LYS A 385 12.49 -18.38 -5.93
CA LYS A 385 13.08 -17.02 -5.87
C LYS A 385 14.11 -16.88 -4.74
N SER A 386 13.86 -17.47 -3.57
CA SER A 386 14.83 -17.50 -2.47
C SER A 386 16.10 -18.25 -2.86
N GLN A 387 15.98 -19.42 -3.52
CA GLN A 387 17.12 -20.20 -4.00
C GLN A 387 17.91 -19.49 -5.10
N GLU A 388 17.24 -18.75 -5.98
CA GLU A 388 17.90 -17.89 -6.99
C GLU A 388 18.71 -16.76 -6.34
N CYS A 389 18.20 -16.14 -5.28
CA CYS A 389 18.97 -15.17 -4.50
C CYS A 389 20.19 -15.84 -3.86
N TYR A 390 20.02 -17.03 -3.27
CA TYR A 390 21.10 -17.77 -2.63
C TYR A 390 22.19 -18.19 -3.63
N GLU A 391 21.81 -18.65 -4.83
CA GLU A 391 22.75 -18.96 -5.91
C GLU A 391 23.62 -17.73 -6.27
N LYS A 392 23.03 -16.53 -6.31
CA LYS A 392 23.75 -15.29 -6.66
C LYS A 392 24.71 -14.81 -5.58
N ILE A 393 24.42 -15.11 -4.30
CA ILE A 393 25.29 -14.76 -3.17
C ILE A 393 26.52 -15.67 -3.12
N LEU A 394 26.36 -16.94 -3.51
CA LEU A 394 27.42 -17.93 -3.41
C LEU A 394 28.48 -17.76 -4.51
N SER A 395 29.75 -17.91 -4.12
CA SER A 395 30.87 -18.02 -5.06
C SER A 395 30.87 -19.39 -5.76
N TYR A 396 31.33 -19.44 -7.01
CA TYR A 396 31.50 -20.67 -7.80
C TYR A 396 32.42 -21.73 -7.16
N LYS A 397 33.23 -21.32 -6.18
CA LYS A 397 34.10 -22.20 -5.40
C LYS A 397 33.32 -23.01 -4.34
N ASN A 398 32.11 -22.60 -4.00
CA ASN A 398 31.27 -23.32 -3.04
C ASN A 398 30.53 -24.47 -3.74
N LEU A 399 30.55 -25.67 -3.16
CA LEU A 399 29.82 -26.84 -3.66
C LEU A 399 28.31 -26.61 -3.70
N ASP A 400 27.76 -25.82 -2.78
CA ASP A 400 26.34 -25.48 -2.75
C ASP A 400 25.92 -24.73 -4.01
N TRP A 401 26.81 -23.90 -4.58
CA TRP A 401 26.55 -23.19 -5.83
C TRP A 401 26.30 -24.17 -6.97
N TRP A 402 27.14 -25.21 -7.08
CA TRP A 402 26.98 -26.27 -8.09
C TRP A 402 25.69 -27.05 -7.88
N MET A 403 25.35 -27.37 -6.63
CA MET A 403 24.11 -28.05 -6.30
C MET A 403 22.88 -27.24 -6.69
N LEU A 404 22.86 -25.93 -6.40
CA LEU A 404 21.77 -25.03 -6.77
C LEU A 404 21.64 -24.88 -8.28
N LYS A 405 22.77 -24.76 -8.99
CA LYS A 405 22.77 -24.65 -10.45
C LYS A 405 22.29 -25.94 -11.12
N ALA A 406 22.69 -27.10 -10.59
CA ALA A 406 22.18 -28.39 -11.03
C ALA A 406 20.67 -28.52 -10.78
N ASN A 407 20.16 -28.07 -9.63
CA ASN A 407 18.72 -28.04 -9.34
C ASN A 407 17.97 -27.11 -10.29
N LYS A 408 18.52 -25.93 -10.59
CA LYS A 408 17.94 -24.99 -11.57
C LYS A 408 17.84 -25.60 -12.96
N LEU A 409 18.92 -26.22 -13.42
CA LEU A 409 19.02 -26.83 -14.75
C LEU A 409 18.13 -28.07 -14.88
N SER A 410 18.03 -28.88 -13.83
CA SER A 410 17.30 -30.15 -13.87
C SER A 410 15.80 -30.00 -13.63
N ASN A 411 15.34 -29.16 -12.69
CA ASN A 411 13.90 -29.07 -12.41
C ASN A 411 13.40 -27.66 -12.06
N ASN A 412 14.21 -26.63 -12.35
CA ASN A 412 13.91 -25.23 -12.03
C ASN A 412 13.47 -25.06 -10.56
N TYR A 413 14.27 -25.59 -9.64
CA TYR A 413 13.97 -25.61 -8.19
C TYR A 413 12.63 -26.29 -7.86
N ARG A 414 12.42 -27.49 -8.41
CA ARG A 414 11.21 -28.33 -8.24
C ARG A 414 9.94 -27.79 -8.90
N ARG A 415 10.04 -26.78 -9.78
CA ARG A 415 8.87 -26.20 -10.48
C ARG A 415 8.42 -27.03 -11.67
N ASN A 416 9.33 -27.69 -12.37
CA ASN A 416 9.05 -28.38 -13.62
C ASN A 416 9.60 -29.81 -13.61
N TRP A 417 8.72 -30.81 -13.58
CA TRP A 417 9.10 -32.22 -13.61
C TRP A 417 9.53 -32.68 -15.01
N LEU A 418 8.95 -32.11 -16.08
CA LEU A 418 9.32 -32.45 -17.46
C LEU A 418 10.78 -32.09 -17.72
N GLN A 419 11.25 -30.99 -17.14
CA GLN A 419 12.66 -30.59 -17.22
C GLN A 419 13.57 -31.67 -16.61
N GLY A 420 13.13 -32.36 -15.54
CA GLY A 420 13.89 -33.45 -14.92
C GLY A 420 13.98 -34.67 -15.84
N VAL A 421 12.89 -34.99 -16.54
CA VAL A 421 12.85 -36.05 -17.54
C VAL A 421 13.79 -35.72 -18.71
N PHE A 422 13.70 -34.50 -19.25
CA PHE A 422 14.59 -34.06 -20.33
C PHE A 422 16.06 -34.05 -19.91
N PHE A 423 16.35 -33.55 -18.70
CA PHE A 423 17.70 -33.61 -18.14
C PHE A 423 18.22 -35.05 -18.10
N THR A 424 17.39 -36.00 -17.62
CA THR A 424 17.76 -37.42 -17.55
C THR A 424 18.06 -38.00 -18.93
N ILE A 425 17.21 -37.75 -19.92
CA ILE A 425 17.39 -38.24 -21.30
C ILE A 425 18.63 -37.61 -21.94
N ILE A 426 18.85 -36.31 -21.78
CA ILE A 426 20.01 -35.60 -22.34
C ILE A 426 21.30 -36.11 -21.69
N SER A 427 21.34 -36.22 -20.36
CA SER A 427 22.49 -36.81 -19.66
C SER A 427 22.76 -38.23 -20.13
N ALA A 428 21.71 -39.06 -20.25
CA ALA A 428 21.86 -40.41 -20.77
C ALA A 428 22.49 -40.40 -22.17
N LEU A 429 22.03 -39.55 -23.10
CA LEU A 429 22.62 -39.45 -24.43
C LEU A 429 24.09 -38.99 -24.41
N VAL A 430 24.40 -37.98 -23.59
CA VAL A 430 25.75 -37.41 -23.45
C VAL A 430 26.75 -38.45 -22.95
N PHE A 431 26.35 -39.36 -22.05
CA PHE A 431 27.22 -40.42 -21.54
C PHE A 431 27.16 -41.70 -22.37
N TYR A 432 26.01 -42.02 -22.98
CA TYR A 432 25.81 -43.23 -23.76
C TYR A 432 26.57 -43.21 -25.09
N ILE A 433 26.57 -42.07 -25.81
CA ILE A 433 27.25 -41.98 -27.11
C ILE A 433 28.76 -42.24 -26.95
N PRO A 434 29.51 -41.55 -26.06
CA PRO A 434 30.92 -41.84 -25.82
C PRO A 434 31.15 -43.26 -25.29
N LEU A 435 30.25 -43.78 -24.44
CA LEU A 435 30.33 -45.16 -23.95
C LEU A 435 30.37 -46.17 -25.10
N VAL A 436 29.45 -46.06 -26.06
CA VAL A 436 29.39 -46.95 -27.23
C VAL A 436 30.64 -46.77 -28.11
N LEU A 437 31.04 -45.52 -28.39
CA LEU A 437 32.23 -45.22 -29.20
C LEU A 437 33.54 -45.73 -28.57
N CYS A 438 33.64 -45.75 -27.23
CA CYS A 438 34.81 -46.28 -26.53
C CYS A 438 34.79 -47.81 -26.43
N SER A 439 33.59 -48.40 -26.40
CA SER A 439 33.41 -49.84 -26.20
C SER A 439 33.54 -50.61 -27.50
N ASP A 440 33.00 -50.11 -28.61
CA ASP A 440 33.09 -50.77 -29.91
C ASP A 440 34.44 -50.49 -30.58
N GLY A 441 35.32 -51.50 -30.58
CA GLY A 441 36.63 -51.43 -31.21
C GLY A 441 36.60 -51.29 -32.74
N ASN A 442 35.44 -51.55 -33.36
CA ASN A 442 35.25 -51.51 -34.81
C ASN A 442 34.51 -50.25 -35.29
N PHE A 443 34.17 -49.33 -34.39
CA PHE A 443 33.52 -48.07 -34.77
C PHE A 443 34.54 -47.10 -35.38
N ASN A 444 34.87 -47.32 -36.65
CA ASN A 444 35.61 -46.37 -37.45
C ASN A 444 34.71 -45.15 -37.68
N ILE A 445 34.90 -44.10 -36.88
CA ILE A 445 34.38 -42.77 -37.20
C ILE A 445 35.07 -42.38 -38.51
N CYS A 446 34.38 -42.54 -39.63
CA CYS A 446 34.86 -42.07 -40.93
C CYS A 446 35.02 -40.55 -40.86
N VAL A 447 36.25 -40.09 -40.64
CA VAL A 447 36.61 -38.66 -40.53
C VAL A 447 36.63 -37.98 -41.91
N THR A 448 36.60 -38.75 -42.99
CA THR A 448 36.63 -38.24 -44.38
C THR A 448 35.21 -38.11 -44.97
N PRO A 449 34.80 -36.91 -45.41
CA PRO A 449 33.47 -36.67 -46.00
C PRO A 449 33.14 -37.52 -47.24
N SER A 450 34.15 -38.10 -47.89
CA SER A 450 34.01 -38.85 -49.14
C SER A 450 33.60 -40.31 -48.98
N GLN A 451 33.54 -40.86 -47.75
CA GLN A 451 33.20 -42.27 -47.50
C GLN A 451 32.00 -42.47 -46.57
N CYS A 452 31.33 -41.38 -46.14
CA CYS A 452 30.21 -41.43 -45.21
C CYS A 452 28.91 -40.95 -45.86
N ASN A 453 27.99 -41.86 -46.13
CA ASN A 453 26.57 -41.53 -46.07
C ASN A 453 26.23 -41.34 -44.58
N THR A 454 26.42 -40.13 -44.06
CA THR A 454 26.18 -39.78 -42.64
C THR A 454 24.80 -40.23 -42.13
N LEU A 455 23.81 -40.28 -43.02
CA LEU A 455 22.46 -40.77 -42.71
C LEU A 455 22.40 -42.30 -42.48
N GLU A 456 23.16 -43.09 -43.24
CA GLU A 456 23.19 -44.56 -43.13
C GLU A 456 23.95 -45.00 -41.87
N SER A 457 25.08 -44.35 -41.56
CA SER A 457 25.84 -44.62 -40.33
C SER A 457 25.04 -44.26 -39.07
N LEU A 458 24.30 -43.15 -39.10
CA LEU A 458 23.44 -42.74 -37.99
C LEU A 458 22.23 -43.69 -37.84
N SER A 459 21.61 -44.10 -38.95
CA SER A 459 20.55 -45.11 -38.97
C SER A 459 21.02 -46.45 -38.41
N TYR A 460 22.23 -46.91 -38.79
CA TYR A 460 22.83 -48.12 -38.24
C TYR A 460 23.07 -48.00 -36.74
N PHE A 461 23.62 -46.86 -36.28
CA PHE A 461 23.83 -46.62 -34.85
C PHE A 461 22.51 -46.71 -34.06
N PHE A 462 21.45 -46.03 -34.51
CA PHE A 462 20.15 -46.12 -33.86
C PHE A 462 19.56 -47.53 -33.96
N LYS A 463 19.64 -48.21 -35.11
CA LYS A 463 19.07 -49.55 -35.26
C LYS A 463 19.75 -50.58 -34.34
N THR A 464 21.08 -50.50 -34.20
CA THR A 464 21.88 -51.47 -33.46
C THR A 464 21.94 -51.19 -31.96
N HIS A 465 21.93 -49.91 -31.55
CA HIS A 465 22.19 -49.53 -30.15
C HIS A 465 20.98 -48.93 -29.41
N PHE A 466 19.88 -48.60 -30.09
CA PHE A 466 18.74 -47.94 -29.43
C PHE A 466 18.06 -48.78 -28.35
N SER A 467 18.02 -50.11 -28.48
CA SER A 467 17.50 -50.98 -27.40
C SER A 467 18.34 -50.86 -26.12
N ASN A 468 19.66 -50.81 -26.29
CA ASN A 468 20.60 -50.75 -25.18
C ASN A 468 20.60 -49.37 -24.51
N PHE A 469 20.13 -48.32 -25.19
CA PHE A 469 19.93 -47.00 -24.61
C PHE A 469 18.86 -47.01 -23.50
N PHE A 470 17.74 -47.71 -23.69
CA PHE A 470 16.71 -47.81 -22.64
C PHE A 470 17.18 -48.63 -21.44
N GLU A 471 18.02 -49.65 -21.67
CA GLU A 471 18.66 -50.37 -20.57
C GLU A 471 19.65 -49.48 -19.83
N PHE A 472 20.41 -48.64 -20.53
CA PHE A 472 21.32 -47.66 -19.92
C PHE A 472 20.61 -46.61 -19.06
N LEU A 473 19.39 -46.19 -19.44
CA LEU A 473 18.55 -45.29 -18.64
C LEU A 473 18.21 -45.84 -17.25
N ASN A 474 18.29 -47.16 -17.04
CA ASN A 474 18.17 -47.75 -15.72
C ASN A 474 19.53 -47.68 -15.00
N PRO A 475 19.74 -46.85 -13.96
CA PRO A 475 21.04 -46.75 -13.29
C PRO A 475 21.51 -48.06 -12.62
N ALA A 476 20.61 -49.02 -12.43
CA ALA A 476 20.89 -50.35 -11.87
C ALA A 476 21.14 -51.44 -12.94
N HIS A 477 21.36 -51.07 -14.21
CA HIS A 477 21.71 -52.05 -15.24
C HIS A 477 23.04 -52.76 -14.94
N LYS A 478 23.21 -53.98 -15.47
CA LYS A 478 24.42 -54.78 -15.26
C LYS A 478 25.60 -54.21 -16.04
N VAL A 479 26.84 -54.41 -15.57
CA VAL A 479 28.04 -53.87 -16.24
C VAL A 479 28.23 -54.44 -17.66
N ASP A 480 27.70 -55.63 -17.92
CA ASP A 480 27.75 -56.37 -19.19
C ASP A 480 26.49 -56.17 -20.07
N PHE A 481 25.66 -55.15 -19.80
CA PHE A 481 24.41 -54.93 -20.54
C PHE A 481 24.62 -54.66 -22.04
N LEU A 482 25.76 -54.08 -22.40
CA LEU A 482 26.21 -54.00 -23.78
C LEU A 482 26.62 -55.41 -24.21
N LYS A 483 25.65 -56.19 -24.72
CA LYS A 483 25.84 -57.50 -25.38
C LYS A 483 26.59 -57.37 -26.72
N ILE A 484 27.62 -56.56 -26.74
CA ILE A 484 28.57 -56.49 -27.85
C ILE A 484 29.52 -57.66 -27.60
N GLU A 485 29.89 -58.39 -28.65
CA GLU A 485 30.81 -59.55 -28.64
C GLU A 485 32.26 -59.15 -28.26
N ILE A 486 32.43 -58.38 -27.19
CA ILE A 486 33.70 -57.84 -26.70
C ILE A 486 33.87 -58.41 -25.31
N GLN A 487 34.10 -59.72 -25.24
CA GLN A 487 34.33 -60.42 -23.99
C GLN A 487 35.71 -60.11 -23.39
N ASP A 488 36.63 -59.47 -24.14
CA ASP A 488 38.05 -59.48 -23.73
C ASP A 488 38.71 -58.15 -23.37
N ASN A 489 38.11 -56.96 -23.52
CA ASN A 489 38.72 -55.71 -22.98
C ASN A 489 37.75 -54.51 -22.94
N LEU A 490 36.96 -54.37 -21.87
CA LEU A 490 36.32 -53.08 -21.57
C LEU A 490 37.42 -52.05 -21.30
N LYS A 491 37.58 -51.08 -22.20
CA LYS A 491 38.56 -50.01 -22.03
C LYS A 491 38.24 -49.20 -20.77
N PRO A 492 39.21 -48.80 -19.94
CA PRO A 492 38.95 -48.01 -18.72
C PRO A 492 38.08 -46.77 -18.94
N LEU A 493 38.16 -46.18 -20.14
CA LEU A 493 37.37 -45.02 -20.53
C LEU A 493 35.87 -45.32 -20.71
N SER A 494 35.48 -46.52 -21.14
CA SER A 494 34.06 -46.89 -21.21
C SER A 494 33.47 -47.05 -19.80
N GLY A 495 34.22 -47.67 -18.88
CA GLY A 495 33.83 -47.74 -17.47
C GLY A 495 33.64 -46.38 -16.81
N PHE A 496 34.45 -45.37 -17.17
CA PHE A 496 34.27 -44.00 -16.72
C PHE A 496 32.93 -43.40 -17.18
N PHE A 497 32.60 -43.50 -18.46
CA PHE A 497 31.34 -42.98 -18.99
C PHE A 497 30.10 -43.72 -18.43
N ASP A 498 30.20 -45.03 -18.22
CA ASP A 498 29.14 -45.80 -17.55
C ASP A 498 28.91 -45.30 -16.11
N PHE A 499 29.97 -45.21 -15.32
CA PHE A 499 29.88 -44.78 -13.92
C PHE A 499 29.28 -43.38 -13.77
N PHE A 500 29.80 -42.38 -14.50
CA PHE A 500 29.25 -41.03 -14.43
C PHE A 500 27.85 -40.95 -15.05
N GLY A 501 27.57 -41.70 -16.11
CA GLY A 501 26.23 -41.83 -16.67
C GLY A 501 25.20 -42.24 -15.61
N ARG A 502 25.48 -43.30 -14.84
CA ARG A 502 24.62 -43.74 -13.73
C ARG A 502 24.40 -42.67 -12.68
N LEU A 503 25.45 -41.91 -12.32
CA LEU A 503 25.35 -40.82 -11.35
C LEU A 503 24.41 -39.71 -11.83
N PHE A 504 24.59 -39.25 -13.06
CA PHE A 504 23.77 -38.18 -13.64
C PHE A 504 22.32 -38.62 -13.92
N ILE A 505 22.12 -39.85 -14.40
CA ILE A 505 20.79 -40.45 -14.61
C ILE A 505 20.07 -40.60 -13.26
N GLY A 506 20.76 -41.16 -12.25
CA GLY A 506 20.21 -41.30 -10.89
C GLY A 506 19.81 -39.95 -10.29
N PHE A 507 20.65 -38.92 -10.47
CA PHE A 507 20.32 -37.56 -10.08
C PHE A 507 19.08 -37.02 -10.82
N GLY A 508 19.00 -37.18 -12.14
CA GLY A 508 17.87 -36.74 -12.95
C GLY A 508 16.54 -37.41 -12.56
N ILE A 509 16.56 -38.72 -12.31
CA ILE A 509 15.41 -39.48 -11.80
C ILE A 509 14.99 -38.94 -10.42
N TYR A 510 15.95 -38.73 -9.52
CA TYR A 510 15.67 -38.16 -8.20
C TYR A 510 15.03 -36.76 -8.28
N GLN A 511 15.54 -35.89 -9.15
CA GLN A 511 14.98 -34.54 -9.35
C GLN A 511 13.57 -34.58 -9.96
N THR A 512 13.31 -35.55 -10.82
CA THR A 512 11.99 -35.82 -11.40
C THR A 512 11.01 -36.24 -10.30
N ILE A 513 11.38 -37.22 -9.46
CA ILE A 513 10.57 -37.67 -8.32
C ILE A 513 10.30 -36.52 -7.34
N GLN A 514 11.30 -35.71 -7.01
CA GLN A 514 11.12 -34.54 -6.15
C GLN A 514 10.09 -33.56 -6.72
N ALA A 515 10.17 -33.25 -8.03
CA ALA A 515 9.22 -32.37 -8.69
C ALA A 515 7.81 -32.98 -8.78
N PHE A 516 7.67 -34.30 -8.95
CA PHE A 516 6.38 -35.00 -8.94
C PHE A 516 5.72 -35.06 -7.57
N ARG A 517 6.50 -35.33 -6.51
CA ARG A 517 6.01 -35.40 -5.11
C ARG A 517 5.33 -34.11 -4.65
N LYS A 518 5.58 -32.99 -5.35
CA LYS A 518 4.82 -31.74 -5.22
C LYS A 518 3.30 -31.94 -5.35
N LEU A 519 2.85 -32.76 -6.31
CA LEU A 519 1.44 -32.91 -6.65
C LEU A 519 0.72 -33.91 -5.73
N GLY A 520 1.43 -34.88 -5.17
CA GLY A 520 0.83 -35.96 -4.37
C GLY A 520 0.47 -35.61 -2.93
N LYS A 521 1.13 -34.62 -2.30
CA LYS A 521 0.94 -34.31 -0.86
C LYS A 521 -0.30 -33.46 -0.53
N GLY A 522 -1.33 -33.44 -1.38
CA GLY A 522 -2.48 -32.52 -1.25
C GLY A 522 -3.86 -33.14 -1.21
N GLY A 523 -3.95 -34.45 -0.99
CA GLY A 523 -5.21 -35.19 -1.00
C GLY A 523 -5.67 -35.76 0.34
N ASP A 524 -5.07 -35.37 1.47
CA ASP A 524 -5.48 -35.83 2.81
C ASP A 524 -5.86 -34.65 3.71
#